data_AF-A0A7N0U280-F1
#
_entry.id   AF-A0A7N0U280-F1
#
_cell.length_a   1.000
_cell.length_b   1.000
_cell.length_c   1.000
_cell.angle_alpha   90.00
_cell.angle_beta   90.00
_cell.angle_gamma   90.00
#
_symmetry.space_group_name_H-M   'P 1'
#
loop_
_entity.id
_entity.type
_entity.pdbx_description
1 polymer ?
#
loop_
_entity_poly.entity_id
_entity_poly.type
_entity_poly.pdbx_seq_one_letter_code
_entity_poly.pdbx_strand_id
1 'polypeptide(L)'
;MAKEGKPGAQDSIKQEHNGGGIPRLLDAAHIPLLPEERVAIDQEHLAAPIRSPQSKFQLVPEFLKVRGLVKQHLDSFNYFVNVGIKKIVRANERLTTSDPNIYLKYRDVRIGKPLSSGGELVLTPHICRQANFTYAAPILVDIEYICETNGQKSLKVQKGVNIGLMPVMLRSCCCQLYEKDEEELAKLGECPLDPGGYFIIKGNEKVLLMQEQLAKNRIIIDMDKKKRLYASVQSSTATYQSKTIVVMDKDKIYVSSNQFKTQVPVMVVMKAMGMETDQEVVQMIGRDPRYGDLLFPSIEECASLGVHTKKEALDFLKKKLQFPNPRFKENEQVENILRDVYIGFVPARHNFRAKCIYTAVMMRRMMEAILNKDAMDDKVSGFSLKYG
;
A
#
# COMPACT_ATOMS: atom_id res chain seq x y z
N MET A 1 -12.70 -3.42 77.90
CA MET A 1 -14.02 -2.86 77.51
C MET A 1 -14.36 -3.39 76.12
N ALA A 2 -15.50 -4.11 76.03
CA ALA A 2 -16.39 -4.39 74.89
C ALA A 2 -15.82 -4.41 73.44
N LYS A 3 -15.88 -5.57 72.74
CA LYS A 3 -16.85 -5.96 71.66
C LYS A 3 -16.47 -5.38 70.27
N GLU A 4 -16.58 -6.03 69.11
CA GLU A 4 -17.28 -7.22 68.59
C GLU A 4 -16.75 -7.49 67.15
N GLY A 5 -16.99 -8.68 66.58
CA GLY A 5 -17.24 -8.83 65.12
C GLY A 5 -16.19 -9.52 64.20
N LYS A 6 -16.49 -10.76 63.78
CA LYS A 6 -15.95 -11.54 62.61
C LYS A 6 -16.18 -10.81 61.27
N PRO A 7 -15.57 -11.18 60.08
CA PRO A 7 -15.44 -12.51 59.43
C PRO A 7 -14.03 -12.73 58.79
N GLY A 8 -13.62 -13.82 58.13
CA GLY A 8 -14.21 -14.79 57.20
C GLY A 8 -13.04 -15.37 56.38
N ALA A 9 -13.09 -16.65 56.03
CA ALA A 9 -11.99 -17.45 55.49
C ALA A 9 -11.45 -17.01 54.11
N GLN A 10 -10.14 -17.16 53.90
CA GLN A 10 -9.51 -17.28 52.58
C GLN A 10 -8.43 -18.35 52.62
N ASP A 11 -8.74 -19.48 51.98
CA ASP A 11 -7.79 -20.53 51.63
C ASP A 11 -7.01 -20.13 50.36
N SER A 12 -5.74 -20.50 50.43
CA SER A 12 -4.65 -20.28 49.50
C SER A 12 -4.67 -21.21 48.28
N ILE A 13 -4.09 -20.75 47.15
CA ILE A 13 -3.01 -21.42 46.35
C ILE A 13 -3.13 -21.11 44.83
N LYS A 14 -2.10 -20.38 44.36
CA LYS A 14 -1.30 -20.41 43.12
C LYS A 14 -1.94 -20.29 41.72
N GLN A 15 -1.26 -19.40 40.97
CA GLN A 15 -1.41 -18.96 39.59
C GLN A 15 -0.91 -20.00 38.56
N GLU A 16 -1.57 -20.07 37.41
CA GLU A 16 -0.92 -20.40 36.13
C GLU A 16 -1.37 -19.43 35.03
N HIS A 17 -0.39 -19.01 34.23
CA HIS A 17 -0.46 -18.03 33.15
C HIS A 17 -1.17 -18.59 31.92
N ASN A 18 -2.21 -17.90 31.43
CA ASN A 18 -2.81 -18.18 30.13
C ASN A 18 -2.52 -17.03 29.14
N GLY A 19 -1.65 -17.30 28.16
CA GLY A 19 -1.38 -16.43 27.03
C GLY A 19 -2.47 -16.59 25.96
N GLY A 20 -3.20 -15.50 25.69
CA GLY A 20 -4.23 -15.45 24.65
C GLY A 20 -3.65 -15.42 23.23
N GLY A 21 -3.96 -16.46 22.44
CA GLY A 21 -3.75 -16.52 21.00
C GLY A 21 -4.88 -15.86 20.21
N ILE A 22 -4.53 -15.29 19.06
CA ILE A 22 -5.37 -14.55 18.11
C ILE A 22 -6.36 -15.51 17.40
N PRO A 23 -7.65 -15.16 17.23
CA PRO A 23 -8.62 -16.03 16.54
C PRO A 23 -8.45 -15.95 15.00
N ARG A 24 -8.30 -17.09 14.34
CA ARG A 24 -8.35 -17.21 12.87
C ARG A 24 -9.80 -17.39 12.41
N LEU A 25 -10.34 -16.38 11.74
CA LEU A 25 -11.55 -16.50 10.92
C LEU A 25 -11.22 -17.26 9.63
N LEU A 26 -11.71 -18.49 9.51
CA LEU A 26 -11.94 -19.17 8.23
C LEU A 26 -13.22 -20.02 8.39
N ASP A 27 -14.37 -19.36 8.37
CA ASP A 27 -15.63 -20.02 8.04
C ASP A 27 -15.65 -20.25 6.53
N ALA A 28 -15.35 -21.48 6.13
CA ALA A 28 -15.46 -21.93 4.75
C ALA A 28 -16.93 -22.31 4.45
N ALA A 29 -17.44 -21.78 3.34
CA ALA A 29 -18.73 -22.14 2.77
C ALA A 29 -18.83 -23.66 2.54
N HIS A 30 -19.97 -24.22 2.91
CA HIS A 30 -20.35 -25.61 2.63
C HIS A 30 -20.39 -25.87 1.11
N ILE A 31 -19.52 -26.74 0.64
CA ILE A 31 -19.65 -27.43 -0.66
C ILE A 31 -19.98 -28.89 -0.33
N PRO A 32 -21.06 -29.48 -0.88
CA PRO A 32 -21.37 -30.88 -0.62
C PRO A 32 -20.38 -31.76 -1.39
N LEU A 33 -19.50 -32.46 -0.65
CA LEU A 33 -18.56 -33.42 -1.19
C LEU A 33 -19.29 -34.74 -1.50
N LEU A 34 -19.07 -35.27 -2.70
CA LEU A 34 -19.32 -36.68 -3.04
C LEU A 34 -18.52 -37.59 -2.09
N PRO A 35 -18.93 -38.86 -1.88
CA PRO A 35 -18.35 -39.68 -0.83
C PRO A 35 -16.90 -40.05 -1.19
N GLU A 36 -15.95 -39.33 -0.60
CA GLU A 36 -14.52 -39.63 -0.69
C GLU A 36 -14.18 -40.84 0.19
N GLU A 37 -13.62 -41.88 -0.43
CA GLU A 37 -12.81 -42.87 0.27
C GLU A 37 -11.68 -42.14 1.00
N ARG A 38 -11.82 -42.00 2.33
CA ARG A 38 -10.78 -41.42 3.17
C ARG A 38 -9.63 -42.41 3.28
N VAL A 39 -8.67 -42.30 2.35
CA VAL A 39 -7.34 -42.87 2.52
C VAL A 39 -6.74 -42.23 3.78
N ALA A 40 -6.46 -43.03 4.81
CA ALA A 40 -5.83 -42.57 6.03
C ALA A 40 -4.40 -42.10 5.69
N ILE A 41 -4.21 -40.79 5.59
CA ILE A 41 -2.91 -40.19 5.28
C ILE A 41 -2.09 -40.19 6.57
N ASP A 42 -1.05 -41.02 6.60
CA ASP A 42 -0.11 -41.11 7.73
C ASP A 42 0.73 -39.82 7.83
N GLN A 43 0.40 -38.98 8.83
CA GLN A 43 1.04 -37.68 9.04
C GLN A 43 2.51 -37.80 9.48
N GLU A 44 2.90 -38.91 10.11
CA GLU A 44 4.29 -39.15 10.52
C GLU A 44 5.17 -39.46 9.30
N HIS A 45 4.63 -40.19 8.33
CA HIS A 45 5.31 -40.48 7.07
C HIS A 45 5.48 -39.22 6.20
N LEU A 46 4.55 -38.26 6.26
CA LEU A 46 4.65 -36.97 5.57
C LEU A 46 5.70 -36.02 6.17
N ALA A 47 5.96 -36.12 7.47
CA ALA A 47 6.96 -35.31 8.17
C ALA A 47 8.38 -35.89 8.09
N ALA A 48 8.54 -37.11 7.59
CA ALA A 48 9.83 -37.77 7.47
C ALA A 48 10.76 -37.03 6.47
N PRO A 49 12.05 -36.81 6.81
CA PRO A 49 12.97 -36.09 5.94
C PRO A 49 13.27 -36.89 4.66
N ILE A 50 12.94 -36.30 3.51
CA ILE A 50 13.23 -36.88 2.19
C ILE A 50 14.74 -36.81 1.90
N ARG A 51 15.41 -37.98 1.93
CA ARG A 51 16.87 -38.07 1.81
C ARG A 51 17.39 -37.95 0.37
N SER A 52 16.65 -38.45 -0.63
CA SER A 52 17.13 -38.50 -2.02
C SER A 52 16.79 -37.22 -2.80
N PRO A 53 17.72 -36.67 -3.61
CA PRO A 53 17.41 -35.56 -4.52
C PRO A 53 16.30 -35.88 -5.52
N GLN A 54 16.19 -37.14 -5.96
CA GLN A 54 15.17 -37.62 -6.90
C GLN A 54 13.75 -37.52 -6.31
N SER A 55 13.59 -37.89 -5.04
CA SER A 55 12.30 -37.77 -4.34
C SER A 55 11.92 -36.32 -4.08
N LYS A 56 12.89 -35.41 -3.89
CA LYS A 56 12.60 -33.96 -3.79
C LYS A 56 12.09 -33.38 -5.11
N PHE A 57 12.55 -33.90 -6.25
CA PHE A 57 12.10 -33.45 -7.56
C PHE A 57 10.60 -33.70 -7.80
N GLN A 58 10.02 -34.73 -7.17
CA GLN A 58 8.58 -35.01 -7.27
C GLN A 58 7.70 -33.87 -6.74
N LEU A 59 8.23 -32.99 -5.89
CA LEU A 59 7.52 -31.81 -5.40
C LEU A 59 7.33 -30.75 -6.50
N VAL A 60 8.20 -30.70 -7.50
CA VAL A 60 8.17 -29.66 -8.54
C VAL A 60 6.94 -29.81 -9.44
N PRO A 61 6.64 -31.00 -10.01
CA PRO A 61 5.39 -31.20 -10.77
C PRO A 61 4.14 -30.92 -9.94
N GLU A 62 4.07 -31.39 -8.69
CA GLU A 62 2.91 -31.16 -7.83
C GLU A 62 2.74 -29.66 -7.49
N PHE A 63 3.84 -28.96 -7.23
CA PHE A 63 3.83 -27.52 -7.05
C PHE A 63 3.34 -26.81 -8.32
N LEU A 64 3.81 -27.22 -9.50
CA LEU A 64 3.39 -26.65 -10.79
C LEU A 64 1.92 -26.95 -11.14
N LYS A 65 1.37 -28.10 -10.73
CA LYS A 65 -0.06 -28.40 -10.88
C LYS A 65 -0.93 -27.41 -10.09
N VAL A 66 -0.53 -27.08 -8.86
CA VAL A 66 -1.31 -26.20 -7.97
C VAL A 66 -1.07 -24.71 -8.25
N ARG A 67 0.19 -24.34 -8.53
CA ARG A 67 0.59 -22.93 -8.68
C ARG A 67 0.70 -22.51 -10.14
N GLY A 68 0.91 -23.40 -11.10
CA GLY A 68 1.12 -23.03 -12.50
C GLY A 68 2.32 -22.10 -12.70
N LEU A 69 2.55 -21.71 -13.97
CA LEU A 69 3.62 -20.77 -14.34
C LEU A 69 3.14 -19.31 -14.44
N VAL A 70 1.85 -19.10 -14.72
CA VAL A 70 1.29 -17.78 -15.05
C VAL A 70 0.41 -17.21 -13.93
N LYS A 71 0.29 -17.93 -12.82
CA LYS A 71 -0.62 -17.59 -11.72
C LYS A 71 -0.32 -16.24 -11.06
N GLN A 72 0.89 -15.71 -11.15
CA GLN A 72 1.21 -14.37 -10.65
C GLN A 72 0.34 -13.29 -11.32
N HIS A 73 0.14 -13.37 -12.64
CA HIS A 73 -0.72 -12.45 -13.37
C HIS A 73 -2.20 -12.66 -13.01
N LEU A 74 -2.64 -13.92 -12.98
CA LEU A 74 -4.04 -14.27 -12.69
C LEU A 74 -4.44 -13.89 -11.27
N ASP A 75 -3.65 -14.26 -10.27
CA ASP A 75 -3.92 -13.95 -8.86
C ASP A 75 -3.92 -12.43 -8.63
N SER A 76 -2.99 -11.70 -9.25
CA SER A 76 -2.93 -10.24 -9.17
C SER A 76 -4.17 -9.59 -9.77
N PHE A 77 -4.58 -10.02 -10.97
CA PHE A 77 -5.78 -9.51 -11.63
C PHE A 77 -7.06 -9.88 -10.85
N ASN A 78 -7.20 -11.12 -10.40
CA ASN A 78 -8.34 -11.57 -9.59
C ASN A 78 -8.44 -10.78 -8.27
N TYR A 79 -7.32 -10.55 -7.59
CA TYR A 79 -7.29 -9.70 -6.40
C TYR A 79 -7.67 -8.25 -6.73
N PHE A 80 -7.19 -7.70 -7.85
CA PHE A 80 -7.56 -6.36 -8.28
C PHE A 80 -9.07 -6.22 -8.53
N VAL A 81 -9.67 -7.16 -9.27
CA VAL A 81 -11.10 -7.14 -9.60
C VAL A 81 -11.97 -7.33 -8.36
N ASN A 82 -11.61 -8.25 -7.46
CA ASN A 82 -12.44 -8.58 -6.31
C ASN A 82 -12.28 -7.57 -5.15
N VAL A 83 -11.06 -7.07 -4.93
CA VAL A 83 -10.70 -6.27 -3.74
C VAL A 83 -10.13 -4.91 -4.13
N GLY A 84 -9.21 -4.86 -5.09
CA GLY A 84 -8.48 -3.64 -5.47
C GLY A 84 -9.41 -2.52 -5.93
N ILE A 85 -10.29 -2.78 -6.89
CA ILE A 85 -11.22 -1.79 -7.44
C ILE A 85 -12.19 -1.26 -6.38
N LYS A 86 -12.63 -2.12 -5.44
CA LYS A 86 -13.48 -1.70 -4.32
C LYS A 86 -12.75 -0.75 -3.37
N LYS A 87 -11.46 -0.97 -3.12
CA LYS A 87 -10.64 -0.03 -2.32
C LYS A 87 -10.50 1.32 -2.99
N ILE A 88 -10.34 1.37 -4.32
CA ILE A 88 -10.24 2.61 -5.09
C ILE A 88 -11.56 3.39 -5.02
N VAL A 89 -12.70 2.71 -5.19
CA VAL A 89 -14.03 3.34 -5.12
C VAL A 89 -14.32 3.85 -3.71
N ARG A 90 -13.97 3.10 -2.66
CA ARG A 90 -14.10 3.56 -1.27
C ARG A 90 -13.22 4.78 -0.96
N ALA A 91 -12.04 4.89 -1.56
CA ALA A 91 -11.17 6.05 -1.37
C ALA A 91 -11.74 7.32 -2.01
N ASN A 92 -12.52 7.18 -3.10
CA ASN A 92 -13.14 8.28 -3.85
C ASN A 92 -14.67 8.24 -3.74
N GLU A 93 -15.18 7.84 -2.57
CA GLU A 93 -16.59 7.49 -2.36
C GLU A 93 -17.54 8.65 -2.70
N ARG A 94 -17.17 9.89 -2.35
CA ARG A 94 -18.04 11.07 -2.46
C ARG A 94 -17.48 12.10 -3.44
N LEU A 95 -18.27 12.42 -4.46
CA LEU A 95 -18.06 13.54 -5.37
C LEU A 95 -18.99 14.69 -4.95
N THR A 96 -18.42 15.85 -4.64
CA THR A 96 -19.19 17.06 -4.29
C THR A 96 -19.10 18.09 -5.40
N THR A 97 -20.22 18.71 -5.73
CA THR A 97 -20.28 19.87 -6.64
C THR A 97 -19.97 21.16 -5.84
N SER A 98 -20.01 22.33 -6.50
CA SER A 98 -19.91 23.65 -5.86
C SER A 98 -20.84 23.83 -4.67
N ASP A 99 -22.02 23.20 -4.70
CA ASP A 99 -22.94 23.11 -3.57
C ASP A 99 -22.66 21.86 -2.71
N PRO A 100 -22.25 22.02 -1.42
CA PRO A 100 -21.93 20.89 -0.54
C PRO A 100 -23.10 19.92 -0.29
N ASN A 101 -24.32 20.39 -0.54
CA ASN A 101 -25.57 19.68 -0.33
C ASN A 101 -25.94 18.76 -1.52
N ILE A 102 -25.26 18.89 -2.67
CA ILE A 102 -25.44 18.01 -3.82
C ILE A 102 -24.19 17.16 -3.94
N TYR A 103 -24.35 15.85 -3.76
CA TYR A 103 -23.26 14.91 -3.89
C TYR A 103 -23.69 13.64 -4.61
N LEU A 104 -22.72 13.04 -5.30
CA LEU A 104 -22.79 11.67 -5.80
C LEU A 104 -21.90 10.80 -4.92
N LYS A 105 -22.43 9.65 -4.52
CA LYS A 105 -21.78 8.69 -3.65
C LYS A 105 -21.73 7.32 -4.32
N TYR A 106 -20.54 6.75 -4.50
CA TYR A 106 -20.38 5.37 -4.94
C TYR A 106 -20.58 4.42 -3.76
N ARG A 107 -21.42 3.40 -3.92
CA ARG A 107 -21.68 2.38 -2.88
C ARG A 107 -20.87 1.10 -3.10
N ASP A 108 -20.97 0.52 -4.29
CA ASP A 108 -20.24 -0.70 -4.65
C ASP A 108 -19.88 -0.70 -6.13
N VAL A 109 -18.90 -1.53 -6.49
CA VAL A 109 -18.41 -1.72 -7.85
C VAL A 109 -18.19 -3.20 -8.12
N ARG A 110 -18.60 -3.64 -9.31
CA ARG A 110 -18.40 -5.00 -9.80
C ARG A 110 -18.09 -4.99 -11.28
N ILE A 111 -17.24 -5.92 -11.71
CA ILE A 111 -16.96 -6.16 -13.12
C ILE A 111 -17.89 -7.28 -13.57
N GLY A 112 -18.64 -7.04 -14.65
CA GLY A 112 -19.55 -8.01 -15.24
C GLY A 112 -18.82 -9.11 -16.02
N LYS A 113 -19.56 -9.83 -16.86
CA LYS A 113 -19.00 -10.77 -17.83
C LYS A 113 -18.81 -10.11 -19.21
N PRO A 114 -17.90 -10.61 -20.06
CA PRO A 114 -17.67 -10.07 -21.39
C PRO A 114 -18.91 -10.22 -22.28
N LEU A 115 -19.45 -9.09 -22.73
CA LEU A 115 -20.69 -9.00 -23.52
C LEU A 115 -20.45 -8.08 -24.71
N SER A 116 -21.11 -8.34 -25.82
CA SER A 116 -21.06 -7.50 -27.01
C SER A 116 -21.66 -6.11 -26.74
N SER A 117 -21.23 -5.09 -27.50
CA SER A 117 -21.86 -3.75 -27.49
C SER A 117 -23.33 -3.89 -27.91
N GLY A 118 -24.23 -3.94 -26.93
CA GLY A 118 -25.66 -4.22 -27.10
C GLY A 118 -26.22 -5.24 -26.10
N GLY A 119 -25.35 -6.00 -25.41
CA GLY A 119 -25.75 -6.91 -24.32
C GLY A 119 -26.36 -8.24 -24.76
N GLU A 120 -26.56 -8.47 -26.06
CA GLU A 120 -27.27 -9.65 -26.56
C GLU A 120 -26.38 -10.89 -26.77
N LEU A 121 -25.07 -10.71 -27.03
CA LEU A 121 -24.15 -11.80 -27.33
C LEU A 121 -23.04 -11.92 -26.28
N VAL A 122 -22.86 -13.13 -25.75
CA VAL A 122 -21.71 -13.49 -24.91
C VAL A 122 -20.46 -13.53 -25.77
N LEU A 123 -19.46 -12.72 -25.44
CA LEU A 123 -18.20 -12.71 -26.17
C LEU A 123 -17.30 -13.83 -25.66
N THR A 124 -16.80 -14.66 -26.58
CA THR A 124 -15.71 -15.59 -26.33
C THR A 124 -14.39 -14.98 -26.80
N PRO A 125 -13.24 -15.38 -26.23
CA PRO A 125 -11.94 -14.88 -26.67
C PRO A 125 -11.70 -15.17 -28.17
N HIS A 126 -12.06 -16.37 -28.64
CA HIS A 126 -12.03 -16.75 -30.06
C HIS A 126 -12.76 -15.74 -30.98
N ILE A 127 -14.00 -15.36 -30.65
CA ILE A 127 -14.77 -14.38 -31.43
C ILE A 127 -14.05 -13.03 -31.43
N CYS A 128 -13.51 -12.60 -30.29
CA CYS A 128 -12.80 -11.32 -30.20
C CYS A 128 -11.52 -11.29 -31.05
N ARG A 129 -10.79 -12.41 -31.16
CA ARG A 129 -9.62 -12.53 -32.05
C ARG A 129 -10.03 -12.35 -33.52
N GLN A 130 -11.06 -13.07 -33.96
CA GLN A 130 -11.50 -13.06 -35.37
C GLN A 130 -12.14 -11.73 -35.78
N ALA A 131 -12.97 -11.15 -34.91
CA ALA A 131 -13.71 -9.91 -35.20
C ALA A 131 -12.91 -8.63 -34.91
N ASN A 132 -11.62 -8.74 -34.55
CA ASN A 132 -10.79 -7.61 -34.11
C ASN A 132 -11.39 -6.79 -32.95
N PHE A 133 -12.15 -7.44 -32.06
CA PHE A 133 -12.73 -6.80 -30.89
C PHE A 133 -11.78 -6.83 -29.69
N THR A 134 -12.07 -6.00 -28.70
CA THR A 134 -11.39 -6.03 -27.40
C THR A 134 -12.21 -6.90 -26.46
N TYR A 135 -11.58 -7.91 -25.87
CA TYR A 135 -12.23 -8.78 -24.89
C TYR A 135 -12.35 -8.06 -23.55
N ALA A 136 -13.53 -7.47 -23.30
CA ALA A 136 -13.78 -6.62 -22.16
C ALA A 136 -15.17 -6.85 -21.56
N ALA A 137 -15.30 -6.53 -20.26
CA ALA A 137 -16.53 -6.63 -19.49
C ALA A 137 -16.96 -5.25 -18.95
N PRO A 138 -18.27 -5.00 -18.77
CA PRO A 138 -18.77 -3.74 -18.24
C PRO A 138 -18.42 -3.57 -16.76
N ILE A 139 -18.02 -2.36 -16.39
CA ILE A 139 -17.79 -1.95 -15.01
C ILE A 139 -19.11 -1.37 -14.51
N LEU A 140 -19.77 -2.10 -13.61
CA LEU A 140 -21.06 -1.74 -13.05
C LEU A 140 -20.87 -1.16 -11.65
N VAL A 141 -21.42 0.03 -11.43
CA VAL A 141 -21.41 0.69 -10.12
C VAL A 141 -22.80 0.94 -9.60
N ASP A 142 -22.94 0.88 -8.28
CA ASP A 142 -24.14 1.31 -7.59
C ASP A 142 -23.88 2.72 -7.03
N ILE A 143 -24.68 3.69 -7.47
CA ILE A 143 -24.54 5.11 -7.11
C ILE A 143 -25.74 5.60 -6.31
N GLU A 144 -25.47 6.52 -5.42
CA GLU A 144 -26.44 7.25 -4.62
C GLU A 144 -26.21 8.74 -4.86
N TYR A 145 -27.25 9.47 -5.25
CA TYR A 145 -27.12 10.88 -5.60
C TYR A 145 -28.36 11.66 -5.15
N ILE A 146 -28.14 12.93 -4.83
CA ILE A 146 -29.22 13.86 -4.47
C ILE A 146 -29.64 14.62 -5.72
N CYS A 147 -30.91 14.52 -6.08
CA CYS A 147 -31.53 15.37 -7.10
C CYS A 147 -32.42 16.41 -6.45
N GLU A 148 -32.32 17.64 -6.94
CA GLU A 148 -33.32 18.67 -6.70
C GLU A 148 -34.32 18.65 -7.87
N THR A 149 -35.59 18.42 -7.57
CA THR A 149 -36.67 18.51 -8.55
C THR A 149 -37.79 19.31 -7.90
N ASN A 150 -38.20 20.41 -8.53
CA ASN A 150 -39.23 21.33 -8.02
C ASN A 150 -38.96 21.88 -6.60
N GLY A 151 -37.68 22.15 -6.26
CA GLY A 151 -37.29 22.70 -4.95
C GLY A 151 -37.27 21.71 -3.79
N GLN A 152 -37.58 20.43 -4.03
CA GLN A 152 -37.40 19.35 -3.04
C GLN A 152 -36.17 18.50 -3.38
N LYS A 153 -35.33 18.27 -2.37
CA LYS A 153 -34.14 17.41 -2.45
C LYS A 153 -34.55 15.97 -2.13
N SER A 154 -34.35 15.08 -3.09
CA SER A 154 -34.63 13.65 -2.94
C SER A 154 -33.37 12.81 -3.14
N LEU A 155 -33.20 11.80 -2.29
CA LEU A 155 -32.12 10.83 -2.38
C LEU A 155 -32.52 9.71 -3.35
N LYS A 156 -31.78 9.54 -4.44
CA LYS A 156 -31.99 8.47 -5.42
C LYS A 156 -30.83 7.49 -5.38
N VAL A 157 -31.17 6.20 -5.42
CA VAL A 157 -30.18 5.11 -5.52
C VAL A 157 -30.40 4.40 -6.84
N GLN A 158 -29.37 4.37 -7.68
CA GLN A 158 -29.37 3.66 -8.94
C GLN A 158 -28.33 2.54 -8.89
N LYS A 159 -28.76 1.32 -9.20
CA LYS A 159 -27.90 0.14 -9.19
C LYS A 159 -27.50 -0.23 -10.62
N GLY A 160 -26.28 -0.76 -10.77
CA GLY A 160 -25.81 -1.35 -12.03
C GLY A 160 -25.58 -0.33 -13.14
N VAL A 161 -25.17 0.88 -12.82
CA VAL A 161 -24.81 1.89 -13.81
C VAL A 161 -23.50 1.49 -14.46
N ASN A 162 -23.50 1.34 -15.79
CA ASN A 162 -22.28 1.06 -16.54
C ASN A 162 -21.45 2.34 -16.70
N ILE A 163 -20.23 2.35 -16.18
CA ILE A 163 -19.31 3.50 -16.25
C ILE A 163 -18.17 3.29 -17.27
N GLY A 164 -18.04 2.11 -17.85
CA GLY A 164 -16.99 1.81 -18.81
C GLY A 164 -16.73 0.32 -18.99
N LEU A 165 -15.74 -0.01 -19.80
CA LEU A 165 -15.33 -1.38 -20.09
C LEU A 165 -13.95 -1.65 -19.50
N MET A 166 -13.81 -2.81 -18.84
CA MET A 166 -12.55 -3.34 -18.33
C MET A 166 -12.08 -4.49 -19.23
N PRO A 167 -10.90 -4.41 -19.85
CA PRO A 167 -10.29 -5.57 -20.50
C PRO A 167 -10.13 -6.73 -19.53
N VAL A 168 -10.59 -7.92 -19.93
CA VAL A 168 -10.56 -9.11 -19.08
C VAL A 168 -9.36 -9.97 -19.46
N MET A 169 -8.58 -10.37 -18.46
CA MET A 169 -7.46 -11.30 -18.65
C MET A 169 -7.99 -12.72 -18.90
N LEU A 170 -7.45 -13.41 -19.88
CA LEU A 170 -7.87 -14.79 -20.19
C LEU A 170 -7.58 -15.72 -19.00
N ARG A 171 -8.53 -16.62 -18.72
CA ARG A 171 -8.54 -17.54 -17.56
C ARG A 171 -8.61 -16.87 -16.17
N SER A 172 -8.87 -15.56 -16.09
CA SER A 172 -9.19 -14.89 -14.81
C SER A 172 -10.62 -15.19 -14.33
N CYS A 173 -10.97 -14.84 -13.09
CA CYS A 173 -12.29 -15.09 -12.50
C CYS A 173 -13.46 -14.42 -13.25
N CYS A 174 -13.18 -13.40 -14.06
CA CYS A 174 -14.19 -12.71 -14.89
C CYS A 174 -14.23 -13.22 -16.33
N CYS A 175 -13.32 -14.12 -16.71
CA CYS A 175 -13.25 -14.69 -18.04
C CYS A 175 -14.32 -15.79 -18.21
N GLN A 176 -14.83 -15.94 -19.43
CA GLN A 176 -15.74 -17.03 -19.79
C GLN A 176 -15.06 -18.41 -19.74
N LEU A 177 -13.73 -18.45 -19.80
CA LEU A 177 -12.91 -19.68 -19.73
C LEU A 177 -12.57 -20.11 -18.30
N TYR A 178 -13.02 -19.38 -17.28
CA TYR A 178 -12.73 -19.69 -15.89
C TYR A 178 -13.40 -21.01 -15.47
N GLU A 179 -12.63 -21.91 -14.85
CA GLU A 179 -13.09 -23.22 -14.34
C GLU A 179 -13.82 -24.08 -15.39
N LYS A 180 -13.44 -23.96 -16.67
CA LYS A 180 -13.96 -24.80 -17.75
C LYS A 180 -13.09 -26.03 -17.97
N ASP A 181 -13.75 -27.17 -18.18
CA ASP A 181 -13.10 -28.43 -18.53
C ASP A 181 -12.63 -28.44 -19.99
N GLU A 182 -11.75 -29.39 -20.33
CA GLU A 182 -11.15 -29.50 -21.67
C GLU A 182 -12.20 -29.60 -22.78
N GLU A 183 -13.28 -30.35 -22.54
CA GLU A 183 -14.40 -30.50 -23.49
C GLU A 183 -15.15 -29.18 -23.69
N GLU A 184 -15.33 -28.40 -22.64
CA GLU A 184 -15.99 -27.10 -22.74
C GLU A 184 -15.12 -26.07 -23.46
N LEU A 185 -13.80 -26.11 -23.24
CA LEU A 185 -12.84 -25.27 -23.95
C LEU A 185 -12.81 -25.62 -25.44
N ALA A 186 -12.85 -26.91 -25.79
CA ALA A 186 -12.93 -27.36 -27.17
C ALA A 186 -14.20 -26.85 -27.87
N LYS A 187 -15.36 -26.87 -27.20
CA LYS A 187 -16.61 -26.29 -27.72
C LYS A 187 -16.52 -24.78 -27.97
N LEU A 188 -15.68 -24.08 -27.20
CA LEU A 188 -15.44 -22.64 -27.36
C LEU A 188 -14.32 -22.32 -28.37
N GLY A 189 -13.68 -23.33 -28.95
CA GLY A 189 -12.57 -23.16 -29.89
C GLY A 189 -11.27 -22.70 -29.24
N GLU A 190 -11.06 -23.02 -27.96
CA GLU A 190 -9.87 -22.66 -27.18
C GLU A 190 -9.03 -23.89 -26.83
N CYS A 191 -7.72 -23.70 -26.74
CA CYS A 191 -6.80 -24.77 -26.39
C CYS A 191 -6.76 -25.02 -24.87
N PRO A 192 -6.91 -26.27 -24.38
CA PRO A 192 -6.75 -26.60 -22.96
C PRO A 192 -5.35 -26.31 -22.41
N LEU A 193 -4.32 -26.38 -23.26
CA LEU A 193 -2.92 -26.17 -22.88
C LEU A 193 -2.50 -24.68 -22.89
N ASP A 194 -3.37 -23.77 -23.33
CA ASP A 194 -3.09 -22.33 -23.26
C ASP A 194 -2.97 -21.89 -21.79
N PRO A 195 -1.83 -21.34 -21.31
CA PRO A 195 -1.72 -20.93 -19.91
C PRO A 195 -2.62 -19.74 -19.53
N GLY A 196 -3.10 -18.94 -20.51
CA GLY A 196 -3.84 -17.70 -20.26
C GLY A 196 -2.95 -16.58 -19.70
N GLY A 197 -3.55 -15.62 -18.97
CA GLY A 197 -2.79 -14.54 -18.31
C GLY A 197 -2.44 -13.33 -19.19
N TYR A 198 -3.03 -13.23 -20.37
CA TYR A 198 -2.88 -12.12 -21.32
C TYR A 198 -4.24 -11.50 -21.68
N PHE A 199 -4.22 -10.40 -22.41
CA PHE A 199 -5.39 -9.65 -22.84
C PHE A 199 -5.54 -9.71 -24.35
N ILE A 200 -6.78 -9.66 -24.85
CA ILE A 200 -7.07 -9.48 -26.27
C ILE A 200 -7.57 -8.05 -26.49
N ILE A 201 -6.76 -7.23 -27.14
CA ILE A 201 -7.05 -5.82 -27.44
C ILE A 201 -7.06 -5.63 -28.95
N LYS A 202 -8.24 -5.29 -29.50
CA LYS A 202 -8.46 -5.12 -30.94
C LYS A 202 -7.97 -6.34 -31.75
N GLY A 203 -8.40 -7.54 -31.37
CA GLY A 203 -8.00 -8.81 -32.00
C GLY A 203 -6.59 -9.30 -31.68
N ASN A 204 -5.75 -8.47 -31.07
CA ASN A 204 -4.34 -8.80 -30.81
C ASN A 204 -4.12 -9.20 -29.36
N GLU A 205 -3.30 -10.23 -29.16
CA GLU A 205 -2.91 -10.71 -27.83
C GLU A 205 -1.79 -9.83 -27.25
N LYS A 206 -1.96 -9.41 -25.99
CA LYS A 206 -1.05 -8.51 -25.30
C LYS A 206 -0.79 -8.97 -23.88
N VAL A 207 0.48 -9.09 -23.52
CA VAL A 207 0.95 -9.43 -22.17
C VAL A 207 1.46 -8.18 -21.48
N LEU A 208 1.18 -8.05 -20.18
CA LEU A 208 1.79 -7.01 -19.35
C LEU A 208 3.12 -7.51 -18.81
N LEU A 209 4.22 -6.89 -19.23
CA LEU A 209 5.55 -7.19 -18.69
C LEU A 209 5.63 -6.73 -17.23
N MET A 210 6.08 -7.62 -16.35
CA MET A 210 6.31 -7.27 -14.95
C MET A 210 7.50 -6.32 -14.85
N GLN A 211 7.31 -5.20 -14.15
CA GLN A 211 8.36 -4.22 -13.90
C GLN A 211 8.83 -4.32 -12.46
N GLU A 212 10.13 -4.50 -12.29
CA GLU A 212 10.75 -4.37 -10.98
C GLU A 212 10.84 -2.89 -10.60
N GLN A 213 10.32 -2.55 -9.42
CA GLN A 213 10.38 -1.20 -8.86
C GLN A 213 10.98 -1.26 -7.46
N LEU A 214 11.68 -0.20 -7.07
CA LEU A 214 12.19 -0.05 -5.71
C LEU A 214 11.04 -0.12 -4.70
N ALA A 215 11.34 -0.72 -3.54
CA ALA A 215 10.38 -0.84 -2.46
C ALA A 215 9.87 0.54 -2.01
N LYS A 216 8.55 0.72 -2.07
CA LYS A 216 7.86 1.91 -1.59
C LYS A 216 7.78 1.91 -0.06
N ASN A 217 7.64 3.08 0.54
CA ASN A 217 7.50 3.30 1.99
C ASN A 217 8.69 2.74 2.82
N ARG A 218 9.85 2.53 2.18
CA ARG A 218 11.10 2.09 2.81
C ARG A 218 12.14 3.21 2.74
N ILE A 219 12.91 3.38 3.81
CA ILE A 219 14.06 4.28 3.85
C ILE A 219 15.21 3.61 3.10
N ILE A 220 15.73 4.29 2.08
CA ILE A 220 16.88 3.87 1.30
C ILE A 220 17.98 4.91 1.48
N ILE A 221 19.12 4.48 2.00
CA ILE A 221 20.32 5.31 2.15
C ILE A 221 21.23 5.08 0.95
N ASP A 222 21.65 6.16 0.30
CA ASP A 222 22.53 6.10 -0.86
C ASP A 222 23.39 7.36 -0.97
N MET A 223 24.34 7.35 -1.91
CA MET A 223 25.18 8.49 -2.25
C MET A 223 24.77 9.12 -3.58
N ASP A 224 24.65 10.44 -3.60
CA ASP A 224 24.41 11.22 -4.81
C ASP A 224 25.67 11.22 -5.70
N LYS A 225 25.57 11.64 -6.97
CA LYS A 225 26.70 11.80 -7.90
C LYS A 225 27.82 12.69 -7.32
N LYS A 226 27.44 13.64 -6.45
CA LYS A 226 28.35 14.53 -5.73
C LYS A 226 28.98 13.89 -4.46
N LYS A 227 28.83 12.57 -4.27
CA LYS A 227 29.23 11.83 -3.06
C LYS A 227 28.60 12.34 -1.76
N ARG A 228 27.45 13.01 -1.85
CA ARG A 228 26.65 13.44 -0.69
C ARG A 228 25.74 12.31 -0.28
N LEU A 229 25.72 11.99 1.00
CA LEU A 229 24.90 10.92 1.54
C LEU A 229 23.47 11.42 1.75
N TYR A 230 22.48 10.63 1.33
CA TYR A 230 21.07 10.96 1.45
C TYR A 230 20.23 9.75 1.83
N ALA A 231 19.20 9.99 2.64
CA ALA A 231 18.13 9.04 2.92
C ALA A 231 16.89 9.45 2.12
N SER A 232 16.35 8.54 1.29
CA SER A 232 15.16 8.79 0.49
C SER A 232 14.05 7.81 0.81
N VAL A 233 12.81 8.31 0.77
CA VAL A 233 11.61 7.52 0.96
C VAL A 233 10.61 7.90 -0.12
N GLN A 234 10.20 6.91 -0.92
CA GLN A 234 9.10 7.04 -1.87
C GLN A 234 7.81 6.63 -1.16
N SER A 235 7.02 7.61 -0.76
CA SER A 235 5.72 7.40 -0.13
C SER A 235 4.67 7.12 -1.20
N SER A 236 3.88 6.07 -1.02
CA SER A 236 2.74 5.76 -1.88
C SER A 236 1.54 5.45 -1.01
N THR A 237 0.52 6.29 -1.10
CA THR A 237 -0.83 6.06 -0.55
C THR A 237 -1.80 5.77 -1.70
N ALA A 238 -3.07 5.51 -1.35
CA ALA A 238 -4.12 5.30 -2.36
C ALA A 238 -4.40 6.54 -3.21
N THR A 239 -4.06 7.73 -2.70
CA THR A 239 -4.42 9.03 -3.30
C THR A 239 -3.21 9.79 -3.84
N TYR A 240 -2.05 9.70 -3.19
CA TYR A 240 -0.87 10.48 -3.55
C TYR A 240 0.41 9.64 -3.52
N GLN A 241 1.32 9.97 -4.43
CA GLN A 241 2.71 9.53 -4.40
C GLN A 241 3.62 10.73 -4.18
N SER A 242 4.54 10.62 -3.24
CA SER A 242 5.50 11.67 -2.94
C SER A 242 6.88 11.08 -2.66
N LYS A 243 7.92 11.87 -2.91
CA LYS A 243 9.30 11.52 -2.57
C LYS A 243 9.82 12.55 -1.58
N THR A 244 10.30 12.06 -0.45
CA THR A 244 11.00 12.88 0.55
C THR A 244 12.45 12.46 0.60
N ILE A 245 13.36 13.42 0.52
CA ILE A 245 14.81 13.18 0.57
C ILE A 245 15.37 14.00 1.71
N VAL A 246 16.09 13.34 2.63
CA VAL A 246 16.92 13.99 3.65
C VAL A 246 18.36 13.83 3.17
N VAL A 247 19.09 14.93 3.02
CA VAL A 247 20.44 14.95 2.46
C VAL A 247 21.38 15.66 3.42
N MET A 248 22.59 15.12 3.56
CA MET A 248 23.67 15.83 4.21
C MET A 248 24.49 16.60 3.18
N ASP A 249 24.67 17.90 3.41
CA ASP A 249 25.48 18.79 2.58
C ASP A 249 26.31 19.70 3.48
N LYS A 250 27.64 19.71 3.30
CA LYS A 250 28.60 20.48 4.12
C LYS A 250 28.32 20.37 5.63
N ASP A 251 28.23 19.14 6.13
CA ASP A 251 27.96 18.79 7.54
C ASP A 251 26.61 19.28 8.10
N LYS A 252 25.70 19.71 7.22
CA LYS A 252 24.35 20.14 7.58
C LYS A 252 23.30 19.26 6.93
N ILE A 253 22.18 19.07 7.61
CA ILE A 253 21.12 18.18 7.15
C ILE A 253 19.93 18.99 6.64
N TYR A 254 19.57 18.71 5.38
CA TYR A 254 18.47 19.37 4.70
C TYR A 254 17.41 18.39 4.23
N VAL A 255 16.18 18.87 4.12
CA VAL A 255 15.08 18.19 3.46
C VAL A 255 14.92 18.76 2.05
N SER A 256 14.90 17.88 1.06
CA SER A 256 14.57 18.19 -0.32
C SER A 256 13.22 17.57 -0.68
N SER A 257 12.30 18.42 -1.13
CA SER A 257 10.95 18.06 -1.57
C SER A 257 10.56 18.98 -2.72
N ASN A 258 9.80 18.46 -3.69
CA ASN A 258 9.33 19.21 -4.85
C ASN A 258 8.38 20.37 -4.49
N GLN A 259 7.91 20.43 -3.24
CA GLN A 259 7.04 21.49 -2.74
C GLN A 259 7.80 22.78 -2.36
N PHE A 260 9.11 22.70 -2.17
CA PHE A 260 9.95 23.83 -1.77
C PHE A 260 10.91 24.23 -2.90
N LYS A 261 11.13 25.53 -3.08
CA LYS A 261 12.05 26.09 -4.11
C LYS A 261 13.50 25.67 -3.89
N THR A 262 13.89 25.60 -2.62
CA THR A 262 15.24 25.23 -2.19
C THR A 262 15.15 24.14 -1.13
N GLN A 263 16.27 23.47 -0.88
CA GLN A 263 16.40 22.60 0.29
C GLN A 263 16.15 23.41 1.57
N VAL A 264 15.48 22.81 2.55
CA VAL A 264 15.11 23.45 3.82
C VAL A 264 15.81 22.73 4.98
N PRO A 265 16.33 23.43 6.00
CA PRO A 265 17.01 22.77 7.11
C PRO A 265 16.09 21.80 7.84
N VAL A 266 16.59 20.61 8.18
CA VAL A 266 15.76 19.57 8.83
C VAL A 266 15.21 20.02 10.19
N MET A 267 16.00 20.80 10.94
CA MET A 267 15.60 21.33 12.24
C MET A 267 14.38 22.27 12.14
N VAL A 268 14.31 23.08 11.09
CA VAL A 268 13.14 23.94 10.82
C VAL A 268 11.90 23.09 10.54
N VAL A 269 12.04 22.00 9.78
CA VAL A 269 10.93 21.08 9.51
C VAL A 269 10.47 20.36 10.78
N MET A 270 11.40 19.95 11.65
CA MET A 270 11.08 19.34 12.95
C MET A 270 10.33 20.32 13.87
N LYS A 271 10.79 21.57 13.97
CA LYS A 271 10.09 22.63 14.74
C LYS A 271 8.70 22.94 14.16
N ALA A 272 8.55 23.00 12.84
CA ALA A 272 7.25 23.20 12.19
C ALA A 272 6.25 22.06 12.47
N MET A 273 6.74 20.83 12.67
CA MET A 273 5.93 19.68 13.09
C MET A 273 5.63 19.65 14.61
N GLY A 274 6.17 20.60 15.39
CA GLY A 274 5.93 20.74 16.82
C GLY A 274 7.06 20.25 17.73
N MET A 275 8.23 19.93 17.18
CA MET A 275 9.44 19.61 17.96
C MET A 275 10.24 20.88 18.23
N GLU A 276 9.82 21.66 19.22
CA GLU A 276 10.46 22.96 19.50
C GLU A 276 11.80 22.79 20.22
N THR A 277 11.92 21.80 21.11
CA THR A 277 13.14 21.59 21.89
C THR A 277 14.18 20.79 21.13
N ASP A 278 15.38 21.36 20.97
CA ASP A 278 16.47 20.69 20.23
C ASP A 278 16.96 19.44 20.96
N GLN A 279 16.93 19.46 22.29
CA GLN A 279 17.26 18.31 23.14
C GLN A 279 16.38 17.09 22.83
N GLU A 280 15.08 17.30 22.60
CA GLU A 280 14.17 16.20 22.24
C GLU A 280 14.53 15.62 20.88
N VAL A 281 14.92 16.45 19.90
CA VAL A 281 15.35 15.99 18.57
C VAL A 281 16.61 15.14 18.67
N VAL A 282 17.62 15.57 19.42
CA VAL A 282 18.85 14.80 19.65
C VAL A 282 18.54 13.45 20.30
N GLN A 283 17.72 13.46 21.36
CA GLN A 283 17.33 12.23 22.08
C GLN A 283 16.51 11.27 21.22
N MET A 284 15.70 11.78 20.29
CA MET A 284 14.95 10.94 19.34
C MET A 284 15.85 10.22 18.34
N ILE A 285 16.97 10.84 17.94
CA ILE A 285 17.93 10.24 17.00
C ILE A 285 18.71 9.14 17.70
N GLY A 286 19.21 9.39 18.91
CA GLY A 286 19.88 8.35 19.70
C GLY A 286 20.55 8.87 20.96
N ARG A 287 21.08 7.93 21.74
CA ARG A 287 21.83 8.21 22.98
C ARG A 287 23.34 8.36 22.78
N ASP A 288 23.84 7.95 21.62
CA ASP A 288 25.27 8.03 21.31
C ASP A 288 25.66 9.51 21.09
N PRO A 289 26.67 10.04 21.81
CA PRO A 289 27.08 11.44 21.69
C PRO A 289 27.49 11.82 20.26
N ARG A 290 27.98 10.88 19.45
CA ARG A 290 28.39 11.11 18.06
C ARG A 290 27.24 11.63 17.17
N TYR A 291 26.00 11.25 17.48
CA TYR A 291 24.84 11.78 16.76
C TYR A 291 24.58 13.26 17.09
N GLY A 292 24.84 13.66 18.34
CA GLY A 292 24.75 15.06 18.76
C GLY A 292 25.77 15.91 18.00
N ASP A 293 27.02 15.43 17.91
CA ASP A 293 28.10 16.13 17.19
C ASP A 293 27.78 16.33 15.71
N LEU A 294 27.24 15.31 15.04
CA LEU A 294 26.83 15.39 13.63
C LEU A 294 25.61 16.30 13.41
N LEU A 295 24.74 16.46 14.41
CA LEU A 295 23.56 17.32 14.30
C LEU A 295 23.86 18.77 14.65
N PHE A 296 24.87 19.03 15.48
CA PHE A 296 25.18 20.34 16.04
C PHE A 296 25.28 21.46 14.98
N PRO A 297 25.95 21.28 13.82
CA PRO A 297 26.00 22.33 12.78
C PRO A 297 24.62 22.68 12.20
N SER A 298 23.68 21.72 12.19
CA SER A 298 22.31 21.95 11.73
C SER A 298 21.46 22.70 12.77
N ILE A 299 21.75 22.50 14.07
CA ILE A 299 21.12 23.25 15.17
C ILE A 299 21.61 24.70 15.15
N GLU A 300 22.91 24.91 15.01
CA GLU A 300 23.52 26.25 14.94
C GLU A 300 22.98 27.06 13.74
N GLU A 301 22.82 26.42 12.58
CA GLU A 301 22.19 27.07 11.42
C GLU A 301 20.74 27.46 11.70
N CYS A 302 19.96 26.60 12.36
CA CYS A 302 18.57 26.89 12.72
C CYS A 302 18.48 28.08 13.70
N ALA A 303 19.38 28.14 14.68
CA ALA A 303 19.48 29.25 15.63
C ALA A 303 19.89 30.56 14.93
N SER A 304 20.85 30.49 14.00
CA SER A 304 21.30 31.63 13.20
C SER A 304 20.19 32.21 12.31
N LEU A 305 19.24 31.37 11.88
CA LEU A 305 18.06 31.79 11.13
C LEU A 305 16.95 32.42 12.01
N GLY A 306 17.14 32.44 13.34
CA GLY A 306 16.16 32.98 14.28
C GLY A 306 14.86 32.18 14.37
N VAL A 307 14.94 30.86 14.16
CA VAL A 307 13.77 29.97 14.18
C VAL A 307 13.80 29.13 15.45
N HIS A 308 12.98 29.49 16.43
CA HIS A 308 12.86 28.82 17.72
C HIS A 308 11.48 28.21 17.93
N THR A 309 10.42 28.90 17.50
CA THR A 309 9.03 28.46 17.73
C THR A 309 8.43 27.77 16.51
N LYS A 310 7.35 26.98 16.72
CA LYS A 310 6.59 26.38 15.61
C LYS A 310 6.08 27.44 14.63
N LYS A 311 5.65 28.61 15.13
CA LYS A 311 5.10 29.70 14.30
C LYS A 311 6.17 30.27 13.37
N GLU A 312 7.34 30.59 13.90
CA GLU A 312 8.48 31.07 13.10
C GLU A 312 8.91 30.04 12.05
N ALA A 313 8.91 28.76 12.41
CA ALA A 313 9.26 27.68 11.48
C ALA A 313 8.27 27.58 10.31
N LEU A 314 6.96 27.68 10.59
CA LEU A 314 5.94 27.72 9.54
C LEU A 314 6.09 28.95 8.64
N ASP A 315 6.35 30.13 9.22
CA ASP A 315 6.55 31.37 8.46
C ASP A 315 7.82 31.33 7.60
N PHE A 316 8.88 30.65 8.06
CA PHE A 316 10.08 30.40 7.27
C PHE A 316 9.78 29.49 6.07
N LEU A 317 9.11 28.36 6.31
CA LEU A 317 8.76 27.39 5.25
C LEU A 317 7.82 27.99 4.21
N LYS A 318 6.89 28.85 4.65
CA LYS A 318 6.00 29.62 3.77
C LYS A 318 6.77 30.41 2.71
N LYS A 319 7.83 31.13 3.10
CA LYS A 319 8.67 31.90 2.16
C LYS A 319 9.38 31.03 1.13
N LYS A 320 9.54 29.73 1.41
CA LYS A 320 10.26 28.76 0.59
C LYS A 320 9.35 27.89 -0.29
N LEU A 321 8.03 28.09 -0.27
CA LEU A 321 7.09 27.34 -1.11
C LEU A 321 7.31 27.62 -2.60
N GLN A 322 7.31 26.55 -3.41
CA GLN A 322 7.41 26.64 -4.87
C GLN A 322 6.07 27.06 -5.50
N PHE A 323 4.96 26.49 -5.01
CA PHE A 323 3.62 26.69 -5.55
C PHE A 323 2.67 27.22 -4.45
N PRO A 324 2.65 28.52 -4.17
CA PRO A 324 1.69 29.10 -3.23
C PRO A 324 0.27 28.98 -3.81
N ASN A 325 -0.67 28.48 -3.02
CA ASN A 325 -2.07 28.33 -3.42
C ASN A 325 -2.92 29.38 -2.69
N PRO A 326 -3.46 30.39 -3.40
CA PRO A 326 -4.19 31.49 -2.77
C PRO A 326 -5.52 31.07 -2.12
N ARG A 327 -6.00 29.83 -2.33
CA ARG A 327 -7.23 29.33 -1.71
C ARG A 327 -7.08 28.97 -0.24
N PHE A 328 -5.88 28.67 0.22
CA PHE A 328 -5.63 28.31 1.62
C PHE A 328 -5.03 29.48 2.37
N LYS A 329 -5.32 29.60 3.67
CA LYS A 329 -4.49 30.44 4.54
C LYS A 329 -3.05 29.92 4.43
N GLU A 330 -2.09 30.81 4.20
CA GLU A 330 -0.74 30.41 3.78
C GLU A 330 -0.04 29.46 4.78
N ASN A 331 -0.33 29.58 6.08
CA ASN A 331 0.20 28.68 7.11
C ASN A 331 -0.49 27.31 7.11
N GLU A 332 -1.78 27.27 6.77
CA GLU A 332 -2.53 26.02 6.58
C GLU A 332 -2.01 25.25 5.36
N GLN A 333 -1.55 25.96 4.33
CA GLN A 333 -0.93 25.32 3.17
C GLN A 333 0.34 24.54 3.55
N VAL A 334 1.22 25.13 4.36
CA VAL A 334 2.45 24.46 4.82
C VAL A 334 2.10 23.25 5.68
N GLU A 335 1.14 23.39 6.61
CA GLU A 335 0.69 22.27 7.43
C GLU A 335 0.09 21.14 6.59
N ASN A 336 -0.67 21.44 5.53
CA ASN A 336 -1.20 20.44 4.61
C ASN A 336 -0.09 19.74 3.81
N ILE A 337 0.96 20.46 3.40
CA ILE A 337 2.13 19.85 2.75
C ILE A 337 2.85 18.90 3.72
N LEU A 338 3.05 19.31 4.97
CA LEU A 338 3.65 18.45 6.00
C LEU A 338 2.75 17.26 6.34
N ARG A 339 1.43 17.40 6.20
CA ARG A 339 0.44 16.34 6.47
C ARG A 339 0.30 15.32 5.35
N ASP A 340 0.21 15.75 4.10
CA ASP A 340 -0.18 14.87 3.00
C ASP A 340 1.01 14.50 2.12
N VAL A 341 2.03 15.38 2.01
CA VAL A 341 3.16 15.19 1.10
C VAL A 341 4.40 14.68 1.82
N TYR A 342 4.81 15.32 2.93
CA TYR A 342 6.00 14.93 3.68
C TYR A 342 5.80 13.58 4.36
N ILE A 343 6.49 12.53 3.92
CA ILE A 343 6.31 11.14 4.41
C ILE A 343 4.81 10.77 4.42
N GLY A 344 4.13 10.92 3.28
CA GLY A 344 2.66 10.86 3.18
C GLY A 344 2.03 9.52 3.60
N PHE A 345 2.81 8.44 3.64
CA PHE A 345 2.31 7.13 4.08
C PHE A 345 2.13 7.04 5.61
N VAL A 346 2.82 7.89 6.38
CA VAL A 346 2.64 7.97 7.83
C VAL A 346 1.46 8.90 8.10
N PRO A 347 0.33 8.38 8.62
CA PRO A 347 -0.84 9.22 8.84
C PRO A 347 -0.57 10.23 9.95
N ALA A 348 -0.86 11.51 9.69
CA ALA A 348 -0.86 12.56 10.69
C ALA A 348 -2.19 13.31 10.60
N ARG A 349 -3.13 13.07 11.51
CA ARG A 349 -4.39 13.84 11.54
C ARG A 349 -4.20 15.17 12.25
N HIS A 350 -3.88 15.10 13.54
CA HIS A 350 -3.69 16.27 14.40
C HIS A 350 -2.31 16.31 15.06
N ASN A 351 -1.56 15.20 14.99
CA ASN A 351 -0.26 15.06 15.62
C ASN A 351 0.77 14.62 14.58
N PHE A 352 1.87 15.36 14.50
CA PHE A 352 2.99 15.05 13.61
C PHE A 352 4.08 14.22 14.28
N ARG A 353 3.94 13.84 15.57
CA ARG A 353 4.93 13.08 16.34
C ARG A 353 5.42 11.82 15.63
N ALA A 354 4.52 11.05 15.03
CA ALA A 354 4.89 9.84 14.28
C ALA A 354 5.79 10.16 13.08
N LYS A 355 5.54 11.28 12.39
CA LYS A 355 6.39 11.77 11.31
C LYS A 355 7.74 12.25 11.84
N CYS A 356 7.77 12.98 12.95
CA CYS A 356 9.01 13.40 13.60
C CYS A 356 9.89 12.20 13.98
N ILE A 357 9.29 11.15 14.56
CA ILE A 357 10.00 9.91 14.89
C ILE A 357 10.55 9.26 13.62
N TYR A 358 9.75 9.19 12.56
CA TYR A 358 10.21 8.62 11.29
C TYR A 358 11.36 9.44 10.67
N THR A 359 11.28 10.76 10.70
CA THR A 359 12.37 11.66 10.28
C THR A 359 13.62 11.44 11.13
N ALA A 360 13.48 11.29 12.46
CA ALA A 360 14.60 10.99 13.35
C ALA A 360 15.24 9.64 13.01
N VAL A 361 14.45 8.61 12.68
CA VAL A 361 14.97 7.32 12.20
C VAL A 361 15.68 7.45 10.86
N MET A 362 15.16 8.26 9.93
CA MET A 362 15.85 8.57 8.66
C MET A 362 17.21 9.22 8.92
N MET A 363 17.25 10.22 9.81
CA MET A 363 18.49 10.92 10.18
C MET A 363 19.48 9.99 10.87
N ARG A 364 19.01 9.17 11.83
CA ARG A 364 19.83 8.20 12.54
C ARG A 364 20.49 7.21 11.57
N ARG A 365 19.69 6.60 10.69
CA ARG A 365 20.20 5.66 9.68
C ARG A 365 21.24 6.35 8.78
N MET A 366 20.96 7.58 8.37
CA MET A 366 21.88 8.40 7.59
C MET A 366 23.21 8.65 8.34
N MET A 367 23.16 8.97 9.63
CA MET A 367 24.34 9.17 10.48
C MET A 367 25.11 7.88 10.74
N GLU A 368 24.41 6.75 10.95
CA GLU A 368 25.03 5.42 11.05
C GLU A 368 25.83 5.09 9.79
N ALA A 369 25.32 5.43 8.60
CA ALA A 369 26.03 5.25 7.33
C ALA A 369 27.26 6.15 7.14
N ILE A 370 27.35 7.27 7.89
CA ILE A 370 28.55 8.12 7.93
C ILE A 370 29.61 7.50 8.82
N LEU A 371 29.20 6.97 9.98
CA LEU A 371 30.09 6.32 10.93
C LEU A 371 30.57 4.96 10.43
N ASN A 372 29.72 4.23 9.71
CA ASN A 372 30.00 2.91 9.14
C ASN A 372 29.52 2.83 7.68
N LYS A 373 30.46 2.67 6.75
CA LYS A 373 30.16 2.56 5.31
C LYS A 373 29.35 1.30 4.96
N ASP A 374 29.41 0.25 5.78
CA ASP A 374 28.67 -0.99 5.55
C ASP A 374 27.16 -0.84 5.84
N ALA A 375 26.75 0.26 6.47
CA ALA A 375 25.34 0.54 6.75
C ALA A 375 24.57 1.17 5.56
N MET A 376 25.20 1.31 4.40
CA MET A 376 24.51 1.76 3.17
C MET A 376 23.60 0.67 2.60
N ASP A 377 22.44 1.07 2.06
CA ASP A 377 21.50 0.13 1.45
C ASP A 377 21.92 -0.19 0.02
N ASP A 378 22.08 -1.47 -0.31
CA ASP A 378 22.21 -1.91 -1.70
C ASP A 378 20.83 -1.96 -2.38
N LYS A 379 20.61 -1.05 -3.34
CA LYS A 379 19.38 -0.93 -4.12
C LYS A 379 19.09 -2.15 -4.99
N VAL A 380 20.07 -3.02 -5.23
CA VAL A 380 20.00 -4.19 -6.13
C VAL A 380 19.84 -5.50 -5.36
N SER A 381 19.69 -5.45 -4.03
CA SER A 381 19.50 -6.64 -3.18
C SER A 381 18.11 -7.30 -3.31
N GLY A 382 17.60 -7.45 -4.54
CA GLY A 382 16.37 -8.18 -4.84
C GLY A 382 16.49 -9.69 -4.68
N PHE A 383 17.71 -10.26 -4.69
CA PHE A 383 17.94 -11.72 -4.65
C PHE A 383 19.31 -12.15 -4.08
N SER A 384 19.95 -11.34 -3.23
CA SER A 384 21.14 -11.81 -2.51
C SER A 384 20.72 -12.62 -1.28
N LEU A 385 20.16 -13.81 -1.52
CA LEU A 385 20.35 -14.91 -0.57
C LEU A 385 21.85 -15.21 -0.59
N LYS A 386 22.61 -14.49 0.24
CA LYS A 386 23.91 -14.96 0.70
C LYS A 386 23.67 -16.21 1.54
N TYR A 387 23.43 -17.33 0.89
CA TYR A 387 23.72 -18.63 1.48
C TYR A 387 25.25 -18.74 1.43
N GLY A 388 25.87 -18.34 2.54
CA GLY A 388 27.22 -18.78 2.90
C GLY A 388 27.16 -20.18 3.47
#